data_AF-A0A3C1B2C8-F1
#
_entry.id   AF-A0A3C1B2C8-F1
#
_cell.length_a   1.000
_cell.length_b   1.000
_cell.length_c   1.000
_cell.angle_alpha   90.00
_cell.angle_beta   90.00
_cell.angle_gamma   90.00
#
_symmetry.space_group_name_H-M   'P 1'
#
loop_
_entity.id
_entity.type
_entity.pdbx_description
1 polymer ?
#
loop_
_entity_poly.entity_id
_entity_poly.type
_entity_poly.pdbx_seq_one_letter_code
_entity_poly.pdbx_strand_id
1 'polypeptide(L)' 'VQVLGTNTISSMQSGIFYGYLGQVEYLVNQLKNNYGSDLKVIATGGLATNFKDCTQVIDIYDEYLTLKGLRWLAES' A
#
# COMPACT_ATOMS: atom_id res chain seq x y z
N VAL A 1 4.24 7.08 13.63
CA VAL A 1 3.32 8.22 13.88
C VAL A 1 2.26 7.76 14.88
N GLN A 2 1.94 8.54 15.92
CA GLN A 2 0.85 8.16 16.84
C GLN A 2 -0.53 8.36 16.18
N VAL A 3 -1.48 7.47 16.44
CA VAL A 3 -2.84 7.55 15.86
C VAL A 3 -3.59 8.80 16.34
N LEU A 4 -3.50 9.13 17.63
CA LEU A 4 -4.07 10.36 18.15
C LEU A 4 -3.00 11.45 18.22
N GLY A 5 -3.12 12.48 17.39
CA GLY A 5 -2.24 13.65 17.43
C GLY A 5 -2.54 14.55 18.64
N THR A 6 -1.49 15.14 19.22
CA THR A 6 -1.59 16.05 20.38
C THR A 6 -1.53 17.53 19.99
N ASN A 7 -1.24 17.81 18.72
CA ASN A 7 -1.24 19.14 18.11
C ASN A 7 -1.67 19.05 16.64
N THR A 8 -2.03 20.19 16.05
CA THR A 8 -2.56 20.29 14.68
C THR A 8 -1.70 19.57 13.64
N ILE A 9 -0.37 19.75 13.69
CA ILE A 9 0.56 19.12 12.73
C ILE A 9 0.52 17.59 12.87
N SER A 10 0.67 17.09 14.10
CA SER A 10 0.62 15.64 14.36
C SER A 10 -0.74 15.03 14.01
N SER A 11 -1.85 15.75 14.23
CA SER A 11 -3.19 15.29 13.88
C SER A 11 -3.39 15.19 12.36
N MET A 12 -2.88 16.17 11.59
CA MET A 12 -2.91 16.09 10.13
C MET A 12 -2.04 14.94 9.60
N GLN A 13 -0.82 14.79 10.12
CA GLN A 13 0.08 13.70 9.74
C GLN A 13 -0.53 12.32 10.03
N SER A 14 -1.14 12.17 11.20
CA SER A 14 -1.87 10.96 11.57
C SER A 14 -3.03 10.67 10.62
N GLY A 15 -3.88 11.68 10.38
CA GLY A 15 -5.04 11.54 9.50
C GLY A 15 -4.66 11.12 8.07
N ILE A 16 -3.61 11.71 7.51
CA ILE A 16 -3.13 11.34 6.17
C ILE A 16 -2.56 9.91 6.18
N PHE A 17 -1.71 9.58 7.15
CA PHE A 17 -1.04 8.28 7.19
C PHE A 17 -2.03 7.13 7.43
N TYR A 18 -2.81 7.20 8.52
CA TYR A 18 -3.76 6.14 8.88
C TYR A 18 -5.00 6.15 7.99
N GLY A 19 -5.41 7.31 7.46
CA GLY A 19 -6.48 7.39 6.47
C GLY A 19 -6.11 6.65 5.18
N TYR A 20 -4.88 6.86 4.68
CA TYR A 20 -4.41 6.16 3.48
C TYR A 20 -4.22 4.66 3.74
N LEU A 21 -3.64 4.30 4.88
CA LEU A 21 -3.46 2.90 5.28
C LEU A 21 -4.82 2.17 5.34
N GLY A 22 -5.79 2.73 6.05
CA GLY A 22 -7.14 2.15 6.15
C GLY A 22 -7.86 2.10 4.81
N GLN A 23 -7.69 3.10 3.95
CA GLN A 23 -8.24 3.07 2.59
C GLN A 23 -7.69 1.88 1.78
N VAL A 24 -6.38 1.68 1.79
CA VAL A 24 -5.74 0.56 1.08
C VAL A 24 -6.24 -0.78 1.62
N GLU A 25 -6.22 -0.96 2.94
CA GLU A 25 -6.66 -2.21 3.58
C GLU A 25 -8.12 -2.53 3.27
N TYR A 26 -9.00 -1.53 3.37
CA TYR A 26 -10.41 -1.70 3.08
C TYR A 26 -10.63 -2.12 1.62
N LEU A 27 -10.02 -1.40 0.67
CA LEU A 27 -10.20 -1.69 -0.76
C LEU A 27 -9.67 -3.08 -1.14
N VAL A 28 -8.49 -3.46 -0.66
CA VAL A 28 -7.91 -4.79 -0.92
C VAL A 28 -8.82 -5.89 -0.38
N ASN A 29 -9.31 -5.75 0.87
CA ASN A 29 -10.20 -6.73 1.46
C ASN A 29 -11.54 -6.83 0.73
N GLN A 30 -12.12 -5.70 0.31
CA GLN A 30 -13.33 -5.70 -0.51
C GLN A 30 -13.12 -6.41 -1.86
N LEU A 31 -11.97 -6.21 -2.50
CA LEU A 31 -11.64 -6.92 -3.74
C LEU A 31 -11.51 -8.44 -3.50
N LYS A 32 -10.72 -8.87 -2.50
CA LYS A 32 -10.58 -10.30 -2.17
C LYS A 32 -11.94 -10.96 -1.89
N ASN A 33 -12.81 -10.29 -1.14
CA ASN A 33 -14.16 -10.78 -0.85
C ASN A 33 -15.04 -10.88 -2.10
N ASN A 34 -15.03 -9.86 -2.96
CA ASN A 34 -15.83 -9.86 -4.19
C ASN A 34 -15.39 -10.94 -5.18
N TYR A 35 -14.08 -11.20 -5.28
CA TYR A 35 -13.53 -12.26 -6.15
C TYR A 35 -13.58 -13.66 -5.51
N GLY A 36 -13.96 -13.76 -4.23
CA GLY A 36 -14.04 -15.04 -3.50
C GLY A 36 -12.71 -15.80 -3.44
N SER A 37 -11.59 -15.10 -3.53
CA SER A 37 -10.25 -15.71 -3.58
C SER A 37 -9.21 -14.83 -2.90
N ASP A 38 -8.15 -15.48 -2.41
CA ASP A 38 -7.01 -14.78 -1.84
C ASP A 38 -6.11 -14.24 -2.97
N LEU A 39 -6.40 -13.02 -3.40
CA LEU A 39 -5.64 -12.34 -4.44
C LEU A 39 -4.27 -11.95 -3.91
N LYS A 40 -3.22 -12.24 -4.69
CA LYS A 40 -1.87 -11.78 -4.40
C LYS A 40 -1.75 -10.27 -4.58
N VAL A 41 -1.29 -9.58 -3.55
CA VAL A 41 -1.19 -8.12 -3.50
C VAL A 41 0.28 -7.72 -3.61
N ILE A 42 0.60 -7.00 -4.69
CA ILE A 42 1.95 -6.50 -4.97
C ILE A 42 1.92 -4.97 -4.90
N ALA A 43 2.72 -4.40 -4.03
CA ALA A 43 2.90 -2.95 -3.90
C ALA A 43 4.22 -2.50 -4.57
N THR A 44 4.22 -1.31 -5.15
CA THR A 44 5.39 -0.70 -5.79
C THR A 44 5.43 0.82 -5.51
N GLY A 45 6.51 1.49 -5.92
CA GLY A 45 6.73 2.92 -5.69
C GLY A 45 7.34 3.24 -4.33
N GLY A 46 8.00 4.40 -4.22
CA GLY A 46 8.79 4.76 -3.04
C GLY A 46 7.98 5.05 -1.77
N LEU A 47 6.67 5.31 -1.90
CA LEU A 47 5.81 5.52 -0.73
C LEU A 47 5.34 4.21 -0.10
N ALA A 48 5.27 3.12 -0.86
CA ALA A 48 4.83 1.83 -0.35
C ALA A 48 5.80 1.20 0.65
N THR A 49 7.09 1.59 0.62
CA THR A 49 8.08 1.20 1.63
C THR A 49 7.70 1.64 3.04
N ASN A 50 6.99 2.76 3.17
CA ASN A 50 6.55 3.29 4.47
C ASN A 50 5.33 2.53 5.03
N PHE A 51 4.63 1.77 4.19
CA PHE A 51 3.42 1.04 4.57
C PHE A 51 3.64 -0.45 4.73
N LYS A 52 4.70 -1.03 4.12
CA LYS A 52 4.95 -2.48 4.12
C LYS A 52 4.97 -3.10 5.52
N ASP A 53 5.51 -2.38 6.51
CA ASP A 53 5.63 -2.86 7.89
C ASP A 53 4.43 -2.44 8.75
N CYS A 54 3.46 -1.73 8.16
CA CYS A 54 2.28 -1.19 8.84
C CYS A 54 0.98 -1.90 8.46
N THR A 55 1.01 -2.83 7.50
CA THR A 55 -0.16 -3.62 7.10
C THR A 55 0.23 -5.05 6.70
N GLN A 56 -0.71 -5.98 6.86
CA GLN A 56 -0.58 -7.36 6.43
C GLN A 56 -1.27 -7.63 5.08
N VAL A 57 -1.94 -6.63 4.49
CA VAL A 57 -2.67 -6.83 3.22
C VAL A 57 -1.76 -6.86 1.99
N ILE A 58 -0.48 -6.48 2.14
CA ILE A 58 0.52 -6.47 1.06
C ILE A 58 1.40 -7.71 1.22
N ASP A 59 1.43 -8.56 0.20
CA ASP A 59 2.23 -9.79 0.22
C ASP A 59 3.68 -9.54 -0.24
N ILE A 60 3.85 -8.67 -1.25
CA ILE A 60 5.15 -8.38 -1.86
C ILE A 60 5.30 -6.89 -2.08
N TYR A 61 6.46 -6.36 -1.69
CA TYR A 61 6.92 -5.05 -2.13
C TYR A 61 7.96 -5.22 -3.26
N ASP A 62 7.67 -4.65 -4.43
CA ASP A 62 8.55 -4.66 -5.61
C ASP A 62 8.78 -3.24 -6.11
N GLU A 63 9.88 -2.62 -5.68
CA GLU A 63 10.24 -1.25 -6.07
C GLU A 63 10.50 -1.07 -7.58
N TYR A 64 10.84 -2.15 -8.28
CA TYR A 64 11.22 -2.13 -9.70
C TYR A 64 10.14 -2.68 -10.62
N LEU A 65 8.91 -2.89 -10.12
CA LEU A 65 7.83 -3.51 -10.89
C LEU A 65 7.64 -2.85 -12.26
N THR A 66 7.58 -1.51 -12.29
CA THR A 66 7.46 -0.74 -13.53
C THR A 66 8.68 -0.90 -14.45
N LEU A 67 9.89 -0.89 -13.90
CA LEU A 67 11.12 -1.03 -14.70
C LEU A 67 11.27 -2.43 -15.29
N LYS A 68 10.85 -3.47 -14.55
CA LYS A 68 10.77 -4.84 -15.07
C LYS A 68 9.82 -4.93 -16.25
N GLY A 69 8.65 -4.29 -16.15
CA GLY A 69 7.70 -4.21 -17.25
C GLY A 69 8.26 -3.52 -18.48
N LEU A 70 8.92 -2.37 -18.31
CA LEU A 70 9.58 -1.66 -19.42
C LEU A 70 10.68 -2.48 -20.07
N ARG A 71 11.49 -3.18 -19.27
CA ARG A 71 12.52 -4.09 -19.77
C ARG A 71 11.93 -5.21 -20.62
N TRP A 72 10.86 -5.85 -20.15
CA TRP A 72 10.19 -6.92 -20.90
C TRP A 72 9.68 -6.43 -22.25
N LEU A 73 9.10 -5.23 -22.30
CA LEU A 73 8.63 -4.65 -23.57
C LEU A 73 9.78 -4.36 -24.55
N ALA A 74 10.96 -3.99 -24.06
CA ALA A 74 12.13 -3.72 -24.90
C ALA A 74 12.84 -5.00 -25.40
N GLU A 75 12.71 -6.11 -24.66
CA GLU A 75 13.28 -7.42 -25.01
C GLU A 75 12.33 -8.30 -25.85
N SER A 76 11.05 -7.89 -26.00
CA SER A 76 10.03 -8.57 -26.81
C SER A 76 10.08 -8.15 -28.27
#